data_AF-A0A098VRM1-F1
#
_entry.id   AF-A0A098VRM1-F1
#
_cell.length_a   1.000
_cell.length_b   1.000
_cell.length_c   1.000
_cell.angle_alpha   90.00
_cell.angle_beta   90.00
_cell.angle_gamma   90.00
#
_symmetry.space_group_name_H-M   'P 1'
#
loop_
_entity.id
_entity.type
_entity.pdbx_description
1 polymer ?
#
loop_
_entity_poly.entity_id
_entity_poly.type
_entity_poly.pdbx_seq_one_letter_code
_entity_poly.pdbx_strand_id
1 'polypeptide(L)'
;MVNQKEITPKMRSILVDWLVEVVDDYELSFESLHLAINYVDRYLSAKVLPKIFLQLLGISCLLISSKFVEREGMKIKDAVDVCSGCYTQEQ
;
A
#
# COMPACT_ATOMS: atom_id res chain seq x y z
N MET A 1 3.61 2.29 -15.11
CA MET A 1 2.34 1.55 -15.32
C MET A 1 2.01 1.19 -16.78
N VAL A 2 2.84 1.53 -17.79
CA VAL A 2 2.54 1.29 -19.23
C VAL A 2 2.32 -0.20 -19.55
N ASN A 3 2.88 -1.11 -18.76
CA ASN A 3 2.74 -2.55 -18.94
C ASN A 3 1.50 -3.17 -18.27
N GLN A 4 0.77 -2.40 -17.43
CA GLN A 4 -0.41 -2.91 -16.73
C GLN A 4 -1.62 -2.98 -17.66
N LYS A 5 -2.27 -4.14 -17.74
CA LYS A 5 -3.50 -4.33 -18.53
C LYS A 5 -4.77 -4.18 -17.68
N GLU A 6 -4.71 -4.57 -16.40
CA GLU A 6 -5.88 -4.58 -15.51
C GLU A 6 -5.93 -3.38 -14.56
N ILE A 7 -4.78 -2.76 -14.27
CA ILE A 7 -4.68 -1.65 -13.32
C ILE A 7 -4.67 -0.35 -14.09
N THR A 8 -5.66 0.50 -13.81
CA THR A 8 -5.79 1.83 -14.42
C THR A 8 -5.25 2.93 -13.50
N PRO A 9 -4.91 4.12 -14.04
CA PRO A 9 -4.56 5.28 -13.22
C PRO A 9 -5.63 5.64 -12.18
N LYS A 10 -6.92 5.47 -12.53
CA LYS A 10 -8.03 5.71 -11.59
C LYS A 10 -7.99 4.74 -10.40
N MET A 11 -7.68 3.47 -10.63
CA MET A 11 -7.54 2.48 -9.55
C MET A 11 -6.35 2.79 -8.64
N ARG A 12 -5.25 3.29 -9.21
CA ARG A 12 -4.12 3.81 -8.42
C ARG A 12 -4.56 5.00 -7.57
N SER A 13 -5.31 5.96 -8.12
CA SER A 13 -5.82 7.09 -7.32
C SER A 13 -6.68 6.62 -6.16
N ILE A 14 -7.62 5.69 -6.40
CA ILE A 14 -8.45 5.11 -5.32
C ILE A 14 -7.59 4.42 -4.25
N LEU A 15 -6.55 3.68 -4.65
CA LEU A 15 -5.62 3.08 -3.70
C LEU A 15 -4.90 4.16 -2.87
N VAL A 16 -4.44 5.24 -3.50
CA VAL A 16 -3.74 6.33 -2.81
C VAL A 16 -4.66 7.05 -1.85
N ASP A 17 -5.90 7.35 -2.26
CA ASP A 17 -6.91 7.98 -1.39
C ASP A 17 -7.16 7.10 -0.15
N TRP A 18 -7.31 5.80 -0.34
CA TRP A 18 -7.43 4.85 0.77
C TRP A 18 -6.17 4.82 1.66
N LEU A 19 -4.96 4.83 1.08
CA LEU A 19 -3.72 4.88 1.88
C LEU A 19 -3.59 6.17 2.69
N VAL A 20 -4.16 7.30 2.24
CA VAL A 20 -4.22 8.53 3.03
C VAL A 20 -5.09 8.33 4.27
N GLU A 21 -6.26 7.69 4.12
CA GLU A 21 -7.13 7.35 5.25
C GLU A 21 -6.41 6.43 6.25
N VAL A 22 -5.73 5.39 5.77
CA VAL A 22 -4.96 4.48 6.64
C VAL A 22 -3.82 5.19 7.35
N VAL A 23 -3.11 6.10 6.69
CA VAL A 23 -2.02 6.86 7.32
C VAL A 23 -2.55 7.79 8.41
N ASP A 24 -3.73 8.40 8.21
CA ASP A 24 -4.39 9.24 9.21
C ASP A 24 -4.87 8.41 10.42
N ASP A 25 -5.56 7.29 10.18
CA ASP A 25 -6.11 6.40 11.22
C ASP A 25 -5.02 5.81 12.14
N TYR A 26 -3.84 5.56 11.59
CA TYR A 26 -2.69 4.99 12.32
C TYR A 26 -1.63 6.03 12.70
N GLU A 27 -1.94 7.33 12.56
CA GLU A 27 -1.07 8.46 12.89
C GLU A 27 0.35 8.34 12.31
N LEU A 28 0.46 7.81 11.08
CA LEU A 28 1.72 7.68 10.36
C LEU A 28 2.09 9.02 9.68
N SER A 29 3.38 9.21 9.41
CA SER A 29 3.88 10.40 8.75
C SER A 29 3.56 10.45 7.25
N PHE A 30 3.51 11.66 6.69
CA PHE A 30 3.40 11.85 5.24
C PHE A 30 4.62 11.31 4.50
N GLU A 31 5.79 11.31 5.14
CA GLU A 31 7.01 10.72 4.61
C GLU A 31 6.84 9.21 4.39
N SER A 32 6.21 8.49 5.34
CA SER A 32 5.83 7.08 5.17
C SER A 32 4.89 6.88 3.99
N LEU A 33 3.85 7.71 3.87
CA LEU A 33 2.89 7.66 2.75
C LEU A 33 3.59 7.85 1.40
N HIS A 34 4.40 8.90 1.27
CA HIS A 34 5.08 9.22 0.01
C HIS A 34 6.06 8.12 -0.40
N LEU A 35 6.76 7.53 0.57
CA LEU A 35 7.64 6.40 0.32
C LEU A 35 6.86 5.15 -0.11
N ALA A 36 5.69 4.89 0.49
CA ALA A 36 4.83 3.78 0.12
C ALA A 36 4.32 3.92 -1.32
N ILE A 37 3.84 5.11 -1.68
CA ILE A 37 3.39 5.43 -3.05
C ILE A 37 4.54 5.24 -4.05
N ASN A 38 5.76 5.67 -3.69
CA ASN A 38 6.94 5.45 -4.52
C ASN A 38 7.20 3.95 -4.77
N TYR A 39 7.10 3.11 -3.74
CA TYR A 39 7.26 1.67 -3.87
C TYR A 39 6.16 1.04 -4.74
N VAL A 40 4.90 1.43 -4.56
CA VAL A 40 3.78 0.97 -5.39
C VAL A 40 4.05 1.30 -6.87
N ASP A 41 4.39 2.54 -7.19
CA ASP A 41 4.61 2.97 -8.57
C ASP A 41 5.79 2.27 -9.24
N ARG A 42 6.87 2.04 -8.49
CA ARG A 42 8.03 1.28 -8.96
C ARG A 42 7.67 -0.17 -9.22
N TYR A 43 6.93 -0.82 -8.31
CA TYR A 43 6.48 -2.19 -8.49
C TYR A 43 5.60 -2.32 -9.73
N LEU A 44 4.58 -1.45 -9.86
CA LEU A 44 3.65 -1.46 -11.00
C LEU A 44 4.31 -1.07 -12.33
N SER A 45 5.50 -0.48 -12.30
CA SER A 45 6.29 -0.19 -13.50
C SER A 45 7.17 -1.36 -13.92
N ALA A 46 7.58 -2.21 -12.98
CA ALA A 46 8.46 -3.35 -13.24
C ALA A 46 7.73 -4.69 -13.40
N LYS A 47 6.55 -4.87 -12.78
CA LYS A 47 5.82 -6.15 -12.71
C LYS A 47 4.35 -5.96 -13.04
N VAL A 48 3.79 -6.84 -13.87
CA VAL A 48 2.34 -6.91 -14.12
C VAL A 48 1.68 -7.53 -12.90
N LEU A 49 0.65 -6.88 -12.36
CA LEU A 49 -0.07 -7.32 -11.17
C LEU A 49 -1.56 -7.49 -11.49
N PRO A 50 -2.18 -8.63 -11.17
CA PRO A 50 -3.63 -8.76 -11.20
C PRO A 50 -4.29 -7.75 -10.26
N LYS A 51 -5.40 -7.13 -10.68
CA LYS A 51 -6.02 -6.04 -9.92
C LYS A 51 -6.43 -6.42 -8.48
N ILE A 52 -6.72 -7.69 -8.23
CA ILE A 52 -7.13 -8.21 -6.91
C ILE A 52 -6.05 -8.06 -5.84
N PHE A 53 -4.78 -7.93 -6.24
CA PHE A 53 -3.65 -7.76 -5.33
C PHE A 53 -3.23 -6.30 -5.16
N LEU A 54 -3.96 -5.34 -5.76
CA LEU A 54 -3.57 -3.93 -5.72
C LEU A 54 -3.63 -3.36 -4.30
N GLN A 55 -4.64 -3.72 -3.50
CA GLN A 55 -4.73 -3.32 -2.10
C GLN A 55 -3.62 -3.97 -1.27
N LEU A 56 -3.38 -5.28 -1.44
CA LEU A 56 -2.29 -5.99 -0.80
C LEU A 56 -0.94 -5.32 -1.09
N LEU A 57 -0.65 -4.98 -2.36
CA LEU A 57 0.57 -4.26 -2.71
C LEU A 57 0.67 -2.92 -1.95
N GLY A 58 -0.41 -2.15 -1.90
CA GLY A 58 -0.44 -0.86 -1.22
C GLY A 58 -0.12 -0.98 0.28
N ILE A 59 -0.83 -1.87 0.98
CA ILE A 59 -0.61 -2.05 2.43
C ILE A 59 0.76 -2.66 2.73
N SER A 60 1.26 -3.59 1.90
CA SER A 60 2.61 -4.12 2.04
C SER A 60 3.66 -3.02 1.84
N CYS A 61 3.48 -2.14 0.86
CA CYS A 61 4.36 -0.99 0.67
C CYS A 61 4.33 -0.05 1.88
N LEU A 62 3.15 0.26 2.45
CA LEU A 62 3.04 1.09 3.65
C LEU A 62 3.67 0.44 4.88
N LEU A 63 3.49 -0.87 5.06
CA LEU A 63 4.12 -1.65 6.11
C LEU A 63 5.66 -1.60 6.00
N ILE A 64 6.20 -1.66 4.78
CA ILE A 64 7.64 -1.51 4.55
C ILE A 64 8.07 -0.08 4.86
N SER A 65 7.41 0.93 4.31
CA SER A 65 7.77 2.34 4.47
C SER A 65 7.74 2.79 5.93
N SER A 66 6.72 2.38 6.69
CA SER A 66 6.61 2.73 8.10
C SER A 66 7.75 2.17 8.95
N LYS A 67 8.33 1.01 8.60
CA LYS A 67 9.52 0.47 9.29
C LYS A 67 10.79 1.30 9.05
N PHE A 68 10.85 2.07 7.96
CA PHE A 68 12.01 2.90 7.63
C PHE A 68 11.88 4.32 8.16
N VAL A 69 10.66 4.84 8.24
CA VAL A 69 10.42 6.26 8.50
C VAL A 69 9.94 6.48 9.94
N GLU A 70 9.07 5.61 10.45
CA GLU A 70 8.49 5.78 11.78
C GLU A 70 9.41 5.30 12.89
N ARG A 71 9.26 5.92 14.06
CA ARG A 71 9.85 5.40 15.30
C ARG A 71 9.18 4.08 15.69
N GLU A 72 7.85 4.02 15.59
CA GLU A 72 7.05 2.81 15.78
C GLU A 72 6.20 2.59 14.53
N GLY A 73 6.63 1.65 13.69
CA GLY A 73 5.94 1.36 12.43
C GLY A 73 4.67 0.52 12.60
N MET A 74 3.89 0.45 11.53
CA MET A 74 2.68 -0.37 11.46
C MET A 74 3.01 -1.86 11.70
N LYS A 75 2.14 -2.57 12.42
CA LYS A 75 2.29 -4.02 12.65
C LYS A 75 1.54 -4.79 11.58
N ILE A 76 1.98 -6.03 11.34
CA ILE A 76 1.31 -6.93 10.39
C ILE A 76 -0.17 -7.15 10.75
N LYS A 77 -0.46 -7.24 12.05
CA LYS A 77 -1.84 -7.40 12.52
C LYS A 77 -2.72 -6.22 12.10
N ASP A 78 -2.24 -4.99 12.31
CA ASP A 78 -2.93 -3.76 11.94
C ASP A 78 -3.18 -3.70 10.43
N ALA A 79 -2.18 -4.09 9.63
CA ALA A 79 -2.29 -4.18 8.18
C ALA A 79 -3.36 -5.18 7.71
N VAL A 80 -3.51 -6.33 8.39
CA VAL A 80 -4.55 -7.31 8.09
C VAL A 80 -5.93 -6.80 8.51
N ASP A 81 -6.01 -6.16 9.68
CA ASP A 81 -7.25 -5.62 10.23
C ASP A 81 -7.83 -4.51 9.33
N VAL A 82 -7.00 -3.58 8.84
CA VAL A 82 -7.44 -2.51 7.93
C VAL A 82 -7.86 -3.03 6.55
N CYS A 83 -7.32 -4.18 6.13
CA CYS A 83 -7.77 -4.88 4.93
C CYS A 83 -9.07 -5.66 5.15
N SER A 84 -9.76 -5.48 6.28
CA SER A 84 -11.04 -6.13 6.60
C SER A 84 -11.00 -7.67 6.45
N GLY A 85 -9.86 -8.29 6.75
CA GLY A 85 -9.67 -9.73 6.64
C GLY A 85 -9.64 -10.27 5.20
N CYS A 86 -9.46 -9.42 4.19
CA CYS A 86 -9.27 -9.87 2.80
C CYS A 86 -7.98 -10.68 2.59
N TYR A 87 -7.02 -10.59 3.52
CA TYR A 87 -5.71 -11.23 3.45
C TYR A 87 -5.31 -11.86 4.78
N THR A 88 -4.41 -12.85 4.74
CA THR A 88 -3.79 -13.44 5.94
C THR A 88 -2.42 -12.82 6.22
N GLN A 89 -1.84 -13.12 7.38
CA GLN A 89 -0.50 -12.61 7.75
C GLN A 89 0.63 -13.21 6.91
N GLU A 90 0.40 -14.39 6.32
CA GLU A 90 1.38 -15.08 5.48
C GLU A 90 1.47 -14.52 4.05
N GLN A 91 0.45 -13.78 3.60
CA GLN A 91 0.39 -13.17 2.27
C GLN A 91 1.12 -11.82 2.25
#